data_AF-A0A9W4XAN3-F1
#
_entry.id   AF-A0A9W4XAN3-F1
#
_cell.length_a   1.000
_cell.length_b   1.000
_cell.length_c   1.000
_cell.angle_alpha   90.00
_cell.angle_beta   90.00
_cell.angle_gamma   90.00
#
_symmetry.space_group_name_H-M   'P 1'
#
loop_
_entity.id
_entity.type
_entity.pdbx_description
1 polymer ?
#
loop_
_entity_poly.entity_id
_entity_poly.type
_entity_poly.pdbx_seq_one_letter_code
_entity_poly.pdbx_strand_id
1 'polypeptide(L)'
;MNDDNEQEDQIREYEGTTENQSQSEASSDDYILSDDEELHNILSHDINPHLNTTNLSDHASYFQDSLSNAMDSIEIDKSLALKAQISGNINNENQKLIEKNQQLKESISRLQELFKKNFAVSNDSKISKVDQMKNDIVNIEKRIKKLTNGYESKGIFKNKKVMGVAQKFPIEYNKARDKVLERQINIDS
;
A
#
# COMPACT_ATOMS: atom_id res chain seq x y z
N MET A 1 18.10 -29.76 -14.83
CA MET A 1 16.80 -29.07 -14.81
C MET A 1 16.73 -28.35 -13.49
N ASN A 2 16.99 -27.05 -13.49
CA ASN A 2 16.72 -26.12 -12.41
C ASN A 2 16.64 -24.74 -13.05
N ASP A 3 15.40 -24.25 -13.05
CA ASP A 3 14.85 -22.91 -12.93
C ASP A 3 15.68 -21.64 -13.18
N ASP A 4 14.91 -20.73 -13.79
CA ASP A 4 15.14 -19.33 -14.11
C ASP A 4 15.29 -18.41 -12.89
N ASN A 5 15.79 -17.21 -13.22
CA ASN A 5 15.69 -15.91 -12.54
C ASN A 5 16.61 -15.65 -11.34
N GLU A 6 17.47 -14.64 -11.50
CA GLU A 6 17.35 -13.38 -10.75
C GLU A 6 18.26 -12.32 -11.41
N GLN A 7 17.63 -11.31 -12.02
CA GLN A 7 18.27 -10.06 -12.41
C GLN A 7 18.09 -9.08 -11.26
N GLU A 8 19.20 -8.68 -10.65
CA GLU A 8 19.27 -7.46 -9.85
C GLU A 8 20.40 -6.57 -10.40
N ASP A 9 19.99 -5.33 -10.65
CA ASP A 9 20.65 -4.12 -10.22
C ASP A 9 21.71 -3.38 -11.07
N GLN A 10 21.36 -2.08 -11.17
CA GLN A 10 22.23 -0.89 -11.13
C GLN A 10 22.66 -0.26 -12.46
N ILE A 11 21.81 0.68 -12.87
CA ILE A 11 22.14 1.88 -13.63
C ILE A 11 22.95 2.82 -12.73
N ARG A 12 24.19 3.14 -13.12
CA ARG A 12 24.86 4.42 -12.82
C ARG A 12 25.70 4.88 -14.01
N GLU A 13 25.59 6.20 -14.22
CA GLU A 13 26.26 7.11 -15.15
C GLU A 13 27.71 6.79 -15.50
N TYR A 14 28.15 7.18 -16.70
CA TYR A 14 29.29 8.10 -16.92
C TYR A 14 29.26 8.64 -18.36
N GLU A 15 28.94 9.93 -18.51
CA GLU A 15 29.31 10.74 -19.67
C GLU A 15 30.80 11.07 -19.62
N GLY A 16 31.45 11.14 -20.79
CA GLY A 16 32.75 11.77 -20.93
C GLY A 16 33.58 11.27 -22.10
N THR A 17 33.39 11.86 -23.28
CA THR A 17 34.47 11.97 -24.28
C THR A 17 34.70 13.43 -24.61
N THR A 18 35.84 13.89 -24.12
CA THR A 18 36.52 15.14 -24.41
C THR A 18 37.01 15.16 -25.86
N GLU A 19 36.60 16.16 -26.65
CA GLU A 19 37.38 16.62 -27.80
C GLU A 19 37.68 18.10 -27.64
N ASN A 20 38.97 18.37 -27.56
CA ASN A 20 39.64 19.65 -27.45
C ASN A 20 40.28 19.87 -28.83
N GLN A 21 40.00 20.96 -29.54
CA GLN A 21 40.92 22.06 -29.91
C GLN A 21 40.55 22.50 -31.35
N SER A 22 40.56 23.75 -31.79
CA SER A 22 41.04 25.03 -31.25
C SER A 22 40.50 26.18 -32.12
N GLN A 23 40.27 27.32 -31.46
CA GLN A 23 40.57 28.69 -31.92
C GLN A 23 39.90 29.25 -33.19
N SER A 24 39.08 30.29 -33.01
CA SER A 24 39.54 31.67 -33.19
C SER A 24 38.45 32.65 -32.73
N GLU A 25 38.74 33.39 -31.66
CA GLU A 25 38.04 34.62 -31.34
C GLU A 25 38.55 35.71 -32.28
N ALA A 26 37.64 36.28 -33.08
CA ALA A 26 37.81 37.57 -33.71
C ALA A 26 36.45 38.29 -33.69
N SER A 27 36.28 39.10 -32.64
CA SER A 27 35.69 40.45 -32.69
C SER A 27 35.01 40.85 -34.00
N SER A 28 33.68 40.92 -33.99
CA SER A 28 32.95 42.07 -34.52
C SER A 28 31.51 42.05 -34.04
N ASP A 29 31.17 43.02 -33.20
CA ASP A 29 29.80 43.51 -33.03
C ASP A 29 29.25 43.91 -34.40
N ASP A 30 28.59 42.99 -35.10
CA ASP A 30 27.72 43.34 -36.21
C ASP A 30 26.37 43.72 -35.63
N TYR A 31 26.28 44.98 -35.20
CA TYR A 31 25.02 45.68 -35.11
C TYR A 31 24.28 45.48 -36.43
N ILE A 32 23.05 44.97 -36.36
CA ILE A 32 22.08 45.04 -37.45
C ILE A 32 21.77 46.53 -37.66
N LEU A 33 22.64 47.22 -38.40
CA LEU A 33 22.29 48.40 -39.16
C LEU A 33 21.54 47.88 -40.38
N SER A 34 20.25 47.61 -40.19
CA SER A 34 19.34 47.40 -41.31
C SER A 34 19.13 48.75 -42.00
N ASP A 35 20.11 49.11 -42.80
CA ASP A 35 19.95 49.61 -44.16
C ASP A 35 18.71 50.52 -44.43
N ASP A 36 18.71 51.71 -43.84
CA ASP A 36 17.84 52.82 -44.30
C ASP A 36 18.26 53.32 -45.71
N GLU A 37 19.39 52.83 -46.25
CA GLU A 37 19.90 53.15 -47.59
C GLU A 37 19.38 52.16 -48.66
N GLU A 38 19.03 50.91 -48.31
CA GLU A 38 18.33 49.97 -49.22
C GLU A 38 16.90 50.43 -49.53
N LEU A 39 16.27 51.14 -48.59
CA LEU A 39 14.90 51.67 -48.72
C LEU A 39 14.80 52.75 -49.80
N HIS A 40 15.90 53.47 -50.09
CA HIS A 40 15.96 54.47 -51.16
C HIS A 40 16.32 53.89 -52.53
N ASN A 41 17.00 52.75 -52.57
CA ASN A 41 17.37 52.07 -53.81
C ASN A 41 16.23 51.17 -54.34
N ILE A 42 15.33 50.70 -53.48
CA ILE A 42 14.08 50.01 -53.88
C ILE A 42 13.04 51.00 -54.43
N LEU A 43 13.08 52.28 -54.04
CA LEU A 43 12.09 53.27 -54.46
C LEU A 43 12.38 53.91 -55.83
N SER A 44 13.59 53.72 -56.38
CA SER A 44 14.08 54.48 -57.54
C SER A 44 14.44 53.64 -58.77
N HIS A 45 14.20 52.32 -58.75
CA HIS A 45 14.27 51.48 -59.94
C HIS A 45 12.95 50.75 -60.21
N ASP A 46 12.37 51.10 -61.35
CA ASP A 46 11.32 50.40 -62.07
C ASP A 46 9.90 50.37 -61.49
N ILE A 47 9.10 51.22 -62.14
CA ILE A 47 7.68 51.07 -62.45
C ILE A 47 7.33 49.58 -62.69
N ASN A 48 6.89 48.90 -61.65
CA ASN A 48 6.06 47.69 -61.74
C ASN A 48 5.01 47.77 -60.62
N PRO A 49 3.72 47.97 -60.96
CA PRO A 49 2.64 47.97 -59.98
C PRO A 49 2.27 46.51 -59.70
N HIS A 50 3.17 45.81 -59.01
CA HIS A 50 2.84 44.54 -58.39
C HIS A 50 3.17 44.63 -56.90
N LEU A 51 2.69 45.73 -56.29
CA LEU A 51 2.10 45.63 -54.96
C LEU A 51 1.02 44.55 -55.04
N ASN A 52 1.47 43.32 -54.92
CA ASN A 52 0.67 42.20 -54.48
C ASN A 52 0.22 42.60 -53.07
N THR A 53 -0.85 43.37 -53.02
CA THR A 53 -1.86 43.23 -51.97
C THR A 53 -2.35 41.79 -52.08
N THR A 54 -1.51 40.83 -51.69
CA THR A 54 -1.99 39.52 -51.26
C THR A 54 -3.07 39.86 -50.26
N ASN A 55 -4.29 39.56 -50.69
CA ASN A 55 -5.49 40.20 -50.21
C ASN A 55 -5.47 40.14 -48.69
N LEU A 56 -5.70 41.25 -47.99
CA LEU A 56 -5.73 41.27 -46.52
C LEU A 56 -6.71 40.19 -45.99
N SER A 57 -7.74 39.86 -46.78
CA SER A 57 -8.64 38.73 -46.57
C SER A 57 -7.96 37.37 -46.62
N ASP A 58 -6.96 37.15 -47.49
CA ASP A 58 -6.23 35.89 -47.60
C ASP A 58 -5.33 35.72 -46.37
N HIS A 59 -4.59 36.77 -45.97
CA HIS A 59 -3.81 36.75 -44.71
C HIS A 59 -4.71 36.58 -43.48
N ALA A 60 -5.85 37.25 -43.43
CA ALA A 60 -6.83 37.07 -42.35
C ALA A 60 -7.38 35.64 -42.33
N SER A 61 -7.60 35.02 -43.49
CA SER A 61 -8.02 33.61 -43.59
C SER A 61 -6.92 32.67 -43.10
N TYR A 62 -5.66 32.88 -43.50
CA TYR A 62 -4.52 32.10 -42.99
C TYR A 62 -4.35 32.23 -41.48
N PHE A 63 -4.50 33.43 -40.90
CA PHE A 63 -4.45 33.61 -39.44
C PHE A 63 -5.62 32.95 -38.74
N GLN A 64 -6.83 33.04 -39.31
CA GLN A 64 -8.01 32.37 -38.78
C GLN A 64 -7.83 30.84 -38.77
N ASP A 65 -7.34 30.27 -39.87
CA ASP A 65 -7.08 28.83 -39.98
C ASP A 65 -5.97 28.39 -39.03
N SER A 66 -4.87 29.15 -38.95
CA SER A 66 -3.77 28.86 -38.02
C SER A 66 -4.22 28.94 -36.56
N LEU A 67 -5.05 29.93 -36.21
CA LEU A 67 -5.62 30.07 -34.87
C LEU A 67 -6.62 28.95 -34.56
N SER A 68 -7.49 28.58 -35.50
CA SER A 68 -8.42 27.46 -35.33
C SER A 68 -7.67 26.16 -35.11
N ASN A 69 -6.66 25.88 -35.93
CA ASN A 69 -5.80 24.70 -35.80
C ASN A 69 -5.04 24.69 -34.46
N ALA A 70 -4.55 25.84 -34.00
CA ALA A 70 -3.89 25.95 -32.71
C ALA A 70 -4.86 25.71 -31.55
N MET A 71 -6.09 26.22 -31.63
CA MET A 71 -7.12 25.99 -30.62
C MET A 71 -7.54 24.52 -30.56
N ASP A 72 -7.72 23.88 -31.71
CA ASP A 72 -8.00 22.45 -31.79
C ASP A 72 -6.85 21.61 -31.21
N SER A 73 -5.59 21.99 -31.49
CA SER A 73 -4.40 21.35 -30.90
C SER A 73 -4.38 21.49 -29.37
N ILE A 74 -4.69 22.68 -28.84
CA ILE A 74 -4.73 22.94 -27.39
C ILE A 74 -5.83 22.10 -26.72
N GLU A 75 -7.00 21.99 -27.36
CA GLU A 75 -8.09 21.15 -26.86
C GLU A 75 -7.69 19.67 -26.84
N ILE A 76 -7.02 19.19 -27.90
CA ILE A 76 -6.48 17.83 -27.99
C ILE A 76 -5.47 17.60 -26.86
N ASP A 77 -4.50 18.49 -26.66
CA ASP A 77 -3.48 18.34 -25.63
C ASP A 77 -4.08 18.31 -24.22
N LYS A 78 -5.06 19.18 -23.96
CA LYS A 78 -5.78 19.18 -22.68
C LYS A 78 -6.58 17.89 -22.49
N SER A 79 -7.24 17.40 -23.54
CA SER A 79 -7.99 16.15 -23.49
C SER A 79 -7.07 14.94 -23.24
N LEU A 80 -5.88 14.95 -23.83
CA LEU A 80 -4.86 13.91 -23.65
C LEU A 80 -4.30 13.94 -22.22
N ALA A 81 -4.00 15.13 -21.69
CA ALA A 81 -3.55 15.29 -20.32
C ALA A 81 -4.61 14.80 -19.32
N LEU A 82 -5.88 15.16 -19.51
CA LEU A 82 -6.98 14.66 -18.68
C LEU A 82 -7.13 13.14 -18.77
N LYS A 83 -7.02 12.58 -19.98
CA LYS A 83 -7.07 11.13 -20.18
C LYS A 83 -5.93 10.42 -19.46
N ALA A 84 -4.71 10.96 -19.54
CA ALA A 84 -3.55 10.42 -18.83
C ALA A 84 -3.74 10.50 -17.31
N GLN A 85 -4.24 11.63 -16.79
CA GLN A 85 -4.53 11.81 -15.37
C GLN A 85 -5.60 10.84 -14.87
N ILE A 86 -6.72 10.72 -15.60
CA ILE A 86 -7.79 9.78 -15.26
C ILE A 86 -7.27 8.35 -15.31
N SER A 87 -6.50 8.00 -16.35
CA SER A 87 -5.90 6.67 -16.48
C SER A 87 -4.95 6.35 -15.32
N GLY A 88 -4.13 7.31 -14.90
CA GLY A 88 -3.24 7.17 -13.75
C GLY A 88 -4.01 6.96 -12.44
N ASN A 89 -5.04 7.78 -12.21
CA ASN A 89 -5.89 7.68 -11.03
C ASN A 89 -6.64 6.33 -10.98
N ILE A 90 -7.23 5.90 -12.10
CA ILE A 90 -7.92 4.61 -12.20
C ILE A 90 -6.95 3.47 -11.93
N ASN A 91 -5.73 3.53 -12.49
CA ASN A 91 -4.74 2.48 -12.27
C ASN A 91 -4.29 2.41 -10.81
N ASN A 92 -4.06 3.55 -10.16
CA ASN A 92 -3.68 3.60 -8.75
C ASN A 92 -4.78 3.04 -7.84
N GLU A 93 -6.04 3.43 -8.05
CA GLU A 93 -7.16 2.89 -7.27
C GLU A 93 -7.38 1.39 -7.55
N ASN A 94 -7.18 0.94 -8.79
CA ASN A 94 -7.22 -0.47 -9.12
C ASN A 94 -6.11 -1.27 -8.41
N GLN A 95 -4.90 -0.73 -8.38
CA GLN A 95 -3.77 -1.35 -7.67
C GLN A 95 -4.06 -1.47 -6.17
N LYS A 96 -4.55 -0.39 -5.56
CA LYS A 96 -4.97 -0.38 -4.15
C LYS A 96 -6.09 -1.39 -3.88
N LEU A 97 -7.05 -1.53 -4.80
CA LEU A 97 -8.12 -2.52 -4.69
C LEU A 97 -7.56 -3.95 -4.74
N ILE A 98 -6.63 -4.24 -5.63
CA ILE A 98 -5.96 -5.54 -5.75
C ILE A 98 -5.23 -5.88 -4.44
N GLU A 99 -4.44 -4.94 -3.91
CA GLU A 99 -3.72 -5.12 -2.64
C GLU A 99 -4.66 -5.41 -1.47
N LYS A 100 -5.76 -4.66 -1.36
CA LYS A 100 -6.77 -4.87 -0.31
C LYS A 100 -7.46 -6.22 -0.45
N ASN A 101 -7.76 -6.63 -1.67
CA ASN A 101 -8.34 -7.94 -1.95
C ASN A 101 -7.38 -9.06 -1.54
N GLN A 102 -6.09 -8.90 -1.84
CA GLN A 102 -5.06 -9.85 -1.44
C GLN A 102 -4.95 -9.97 0.10
N GLN A 103 -4.88 -8.83 0.81
CA GLN A 103 -4.88 -8.80 2.28
C GLN A 103 -6.12 -9.50 2.86
N LEU A 104 -7.28 -9.30 2.27
CA LEU A 104 -8.52 -9.94 2.71
C LEU A 104 -8.47 -11.45 2.50
N LYS A 105 -8.00 -11.93 1.34
CA LYS A 105 -7.83 -13.36 1.05
C LYS A 105 -6.88 -14.03 2.04
N GLU A 106 -5.77 -13.39 2.36
CA GLU A 106 -4.80 -13.89 3.34
C GLU A 106 -5.41 -13.96 4.74
N SER A 107 -6.12 -12.90 5.16
CA SER A 107 -6.79 -12.87 6.46
C SER A 107 -7.85 -13.96 6.60
N ILE A 108 -8.68 -14.15 5.56
CA ILE A 108 -9.67 -15.23 5.52
C ILE A 108 -8.98 -16.60 5.56
N SER A 109 -7.91 -16.80 4.78
CA SER A 109 -7.17 -18.07 4.77
C SER A 109 -6.56 -18.38 6.13
N ARG A 110 -5.97 -17.38 6.80
CA ARG A 110 -5.45 -17.51 8.16
C ARG A 110 -6.55 -17.84 9.16
N LEU A 111 -7.70 -17.18 9.07
CA LEU A 111 -8.85 -17.48 9.94
C LEU A 111 -9.37 -18.91 9.71
N GLN A 112 -9.44 -19.36 8.46
CA GLN A 112 -9.82 -20.74 8.14
C GLN A 112 -8.81 -21.76 8.68
N GLU A 113 -7.50 -21.47 8.58
CA GLU A 113 -6.47 -22.33 9.15
C GLU A 113 -6.58 -22.40 10.68
N LEU A 114 -6.72 -21.26 11.35
CA LEU A 114 -6.92 -21.19 12.80
C LEU A 114 -8.18 -21.93 13.23
N PHE A 115 -9.27 -21.81 12.46
CA PHE A 115 -10.50 -22.54 12.71
C PHE A 115 -10.26 -24.05 12.59
N LYS A 116 -9.66 -24.51 11.49
CA LYS A 116 -9.33 -25.93 11.28
C LYS A 116 -8.44 -26.47 12.39
N LYS A 117 -7.43 -25.70 12.82
CA LYS A 117 -6.48 -26.12 13.85
C LYS A 117 -7.09 -26.23 15.24
N ASN A 118 -8.01 -25.32 15.60
CA ASN A 118 -8.50 -25.22 16.98
C ASN A 118 -9.91 -25.78 17.19
N PHE A 119 -10.77 -25.66 16.18
CA PHE A 119 -12.20 -25.99 16.26
C PHE A 119 -12.59 -27.21 15.43
N ALA A 120 -11.87 -27.51 14.34
CA ALA A 120 -12.15 -28.76 13.63
C ALA A 120 -11.67 -29.97 14.45
N VAL A 121 -12.40 -31.06 14.32
CA VAL A 121 -12.05 -32.34 14.91
C VAL A 121 -10.98 -32.97 14.02
N SER A 122 -9.78 -33.14 14.55
CA SER A 122 -8.69 -33.83 13.84
C SER A 122 -9.00 -35.31 13.72
N ASN A 123 -8.52 -35.98 12.68
CA ASN A 123 -8.76 -37.42 12.47
C ASN A 123 -8.30 -38.30 13.66
N ASP A 124 -7.32 -37.83 14.43
CA ASP A 124 -6.77 -38.54 15.58
C ASP A 124 -7.51 -38.27 16.91
N SER A 125 -8.42 -37.28 16.95
CA SER A 125 -9.16 -36.92 18.16
C SER A 125 -10.67 -36.93 17.92
N LYS A 126 -11.46 -37.39 18.91
CA LYS A 126 -12.93 -37.36 18.79
C LYS A 126 -13.54 -35.98 19.06
N ILE A 127 -12.74 -35.04 19.54
CA ILE A 127 -13.16 -33.70 19.97
C ILE A 127 -12.15 -32.66 19.47
N SER A 128 -12.61 -31.43 19.29
CA SER A 128 -11.74 -30.30 18.93
C SER A 128 -10.80 -29.95 20.08
N LYS A 129 -9.71 -29.23 19.79
CA LYS A 129 -8.78 -28.77 20.81
C LYS A 129 -9.47 -27.84 21.82
N VAL A 130 -10.34 -26.96 21.35
CA VAL A 130 -11.11 -26.06 22.23
C VAL A 130 -12.08 -26.84 23.12
N ASP A 131 -12.75 -27.85 22.57
CA ASP A 131 -13.65 -28.71 23.37
C ASP A 131 -12.87 -29.56 24.37
N GLN A 132 -11.68 -30.02 24.01
CA GLN A 132 -10.76 -30.68 24.94
C GLN A 132 -10.40 -29.75 26.09
N MET A 133 -9.98 -28.52 25.80
CA MET A 133 -9.66 -27.52 26.83
C MET A 133 -10.86 -27.22 27.72
N LYS A 134 -12.07 -27.11 27.14
CA LYS A 134 -13.31 -26.94 27.90
C LYS A 134 -13.54 -28.10 28.87
N ASN A 135 -13.38 -29.33 28.40
CA ASN A 135 -13.52 -30.52 29.22
C ASN A 135 -12.45 -30.57 30.32
N ASP A 136 -11.21 -30.19 30.00
CA ASP A 136 -10.11 -30.14 30.95
C ASP A 136 -10.35 -29.11 32.05
N ILE A 137 -10.84 -27.92 31.71
CA ILE A 137 -11.24 -26.89 32.69
C ILE A 137 -12.30 -27.45 33.64
N VAL A 138 -13.35 -28.06 33.12
CA VAL A 138 -14.42 -28.67 33.95
C VAL A 138 -13.86 -29.76 34.87
N ASN A 139 -12.91 -30.57 34.37
CA ASN A 139 -12.26 -31.62 35.16
C ASN A 139 -11.36 -31.04 36.26
N ILE A 140 -10.62 -29.99 35.95
CA ILE A 140 -9.78 -29.25 36.91
C ILE A 140 -10.67 -28.63 37.99
N GLU A 141 -11.77 -27.97 37.64
CA GLU A 141 -12.72 -27.42 38.60
C GLU A 141 -13.29 -28.48 39.54
N LYS A 142 -13.71 -29.63 38.99
CA LYS A 142 -14.17 -30.77 39.79
C LYS A 142 -13.08 -31.25 40.75
N ARG A 143 -11.83 -31.32 40.28
CA ARG A 143 -10.69 -31.75 41.09
C ARG A 143 -10.37 -30.73 42.19
N ILE A 144 -10.40 -29.43 41.89
CA ILE A 144 -10.25 -28.35 42.88
C ILE A 144 -11.33 -28.50 43.95
N LYS A 145 -12.61 -28.62 43.57
CA LYS A 145 -13.72 -28.81 44.53
C LYS A 145 -13.50 -30.02 45.44
N LYS A 146 -13.06 -31.15 44.87
CA LYS A 146 -12.74 -32.37 45.65
C LYS A 146 -11.57 -32.17 46.61
N LEU A 147 -10.54 -31.42 46.21
CA LEU A 147 -9.38 -31.13 47.06
C LEU A 147 -9.73 -30.12 48.16
N THR A 148 -10.54 -29.11 47.85
CA THR A 148 -10.96 -28.08 48.80
C THR A 148 -11.90 -28.63 49.87
N ASN A 149 -12.95 -29.34 49.45
CA ASN A 149 -14.05 -29.76 50.34
C ASN A 149 -13.93 -31.22 50.78
N GLY A 150 -13.02 -31.98 50.19
CA GLY A 150 -12.93 -33.42 50.38
C GLY A 150 -13.92 -34.17 49.50
N TYR A 151 -13.86 -35.49 49.57
CA TYR A 151 -14.82 -36.37 48.90
C TYR A 151 -14.96 -37.69 49.64
N GLU A 152 -16.12 -38.30 49.53
CA GLU A 152 -16.37 -39.64 50.01
C GLU A 152 -16.27 -40.61 48.85
N SER A 153 -15.26 -41.48 48.89
CA SER A 153 -15.11 -42.56 47.92
C SER A 153 -15.88 -43.77 48.42
N LYS A 154 -16.98 -44.11 47.74
CA LYS A 154 -17.72 -45.35 47.96
C LYS A 154 -17.07 -46.45 47.12
N GLY A 155 -16.09 -47.14 47.70
CA GLY A 155 -15.48 -48.34 47.11
C GLY A 155 -16.13 -49.61 47.65
N ILE A 156 -16.01 -50.71 46.90
CA ILE A 156 -16.64 -52.01 47.20
C ILE A 156 -16.20 -52.59 48.56
N PHE A 157 -15.05 -52.19 49.11
CA PHE A 157 -14.48 -52.79 50.32
C PHE A 157 -14.26 -51.84 51.51
N LYS A 158 -14.57 -50.54 51.42
CA LYS A 158 -14.57 -49.56 52.54
C LYS A 158 -14.97 -48.17 52.04
N ASN A 159 -15.81 -47.48 52.82
CA ASN A 159 -16.06 -46.05 52.63
C ASN A 159 -14.85 -45.27 53.16
N LYS A 160 -14.10 -44.60 52.27
CA LYS A 160 -12.98 -43.73 52.66
C LYS A 160 -13.41 -42.28 52.50
N LYS A 161 -13.60 -41.60 53.63
CA LYS A 161 -13.79 -40.14 53.66
C LYS A 161 -12.42 -39.47 53.60
N VAL A 162 -12.18 -38.71 52.54
CA VAL A 162 -10.98 -37.89 52.41
C VAL A 162 -11.37 -36.46 52.78
N MET A 163 -10.78 -35.94 53.86
CA MET A 163 -10.99 -34.55 54.27
C MET A 163 -10.34 -33.58 53.28
N GLY A 164 -11.04 -32.49 52.99
CA GLY A 164 -10.53 -31.43 52.14
C GLY A 164 -9.51 -30.54 52.82
N VAL A 165 -8.76 -29.76 52.05
CA VAL A 165 -7.77 -28.81 52.57
C VAL A 165 -8.42 -27.77 53.49
N ALA A 166 -9.63 -27.31 53.17
CA ALA A 166 -10.35 -26.35 54.01
C ALA A 166 -10.72 -26.92 55.40
N GLN A 167 -10.95 -28.24 55.48
CA GLN A 167 -11.23 -28.92 56.73
C GLN A 167 -9.96 -29.29 57.50
N LYS A 168 -8.90 -29.68 56.77
CA LYS A 168 -7.64 -30.14 57.35
C LYS A 168 -6.76 -28.98 57.85
N PHE A 169 -6.80 -27.84 57.18
CA PHE A 169 -5.97 -26.65 57.43
C PHE A 169 -6.80 -25.36 57.31
N PRO A 170 -7.76 -25.13 58.24
CA PRO A 170 -8.73 -24.05 58.08
C PRO A 170 -8.11 -22.65 58.15
N ILE A 171 -7.12 -22.43 59.01
CA ILE A 171 -6.48 -21.12 59.20
C ILE A 171 -5.63 -20.78 57.97
N GLU A 172 -4.81 -21.71 57.51
CA GLU A 172 -3.93 -21.55 56.35
C GLU A 172 -4.73 -21.40 55.06
N TYR A 173 -5.82 -22.17 54.92
CA TYR A 173 -6.72 -22.05 53.78
C TYR A 173 -7.35 -20.66 53.68
N ASN A 174 -7.90 -20.13 54.79
CA ASN A 174 -8.49 -18.79 54.80
C ASN A 174 -7.44 -17.71 54.51
N LYS A 175 -6.26 -17.79 55.16
CA LYS A 175 -5.14 -16.87 54.89
C LYS A 175 -4.70 -16.88 53.43
N ALA A 176 -4.62 -18.05 52.81
CA ALA A 176 -4.27 -18.18 51.40
C ALA A 176 -5.37 -17.66 50.48
N ARG A 177 -6.64 -17.92 50.80
CA ARG A 177 -7.79 -17.43 50.05
C ARG A 177 -7.86 -15.90 50.04
N ASP A 178 -7.74 -15.29 51.21
CA ASP A 178 -7.83 -13.84 51.37
C ASP A 178 -6.69 -13.15 50.60
N LYS A 179 -5.47 -13.68 50.67
CA LYS A 179 -4.33 -13.21 49.88
C LYS A 179 -4.55 -13.28 48.36
N VAL A 180 -5.31 -14.26 47.86
CA VAL A 180 -5.62 -14.38 46.43
C VAL A 180 -6.70 -13.36 46.03
N LEU A 181 -7.71 -13.16 46.87
CA LEU A 181 -8.78 -12.18 46.63
C LEU A 181 -8.24 -10.75 46.58
N GLU A 182 -7.33 -10.39 47.49
CA GLU A 182 -6.68 -9.07 47.52
C GLU A 182 -5.86 -8.77 46.26
N ARG A 183 -5.30 -9.80 45.59
CA ARG A 183 -4.58 -9.62 44.33
C ARG A 183 -5.49 -9.23 43.17
N GLN A 184 -6.73 -9.73 43.16
CA GLN A 184 -7.67 -9.42 42.09
C GLN A 184 -8.20 -8.00 42.20
N ILE A 185 -8.41 -7.51 43.43
CA ILE A 185 -8.90 -6.15 43.69
C ILE A 185 -7.88 -5.08 43.24
N ASN A 186 -6.58 -5.36 43.33
CA ASN A 186 -5.52 -4.44 42.91
C ASN A 186 -5.27 -4.37 41.38
N ILE A 187 -5.95 -5.19 40.57
CA ILE A 187 -5.82 -5.14 39.09
C ILE A 187 -6.85 -4.17 38.50
N ASP A 188 -7.95 -3.94 39.20
CA ASP A 188 -9.06 -3.08 38.77
C ASP A 188 -9.09 -1.70 39.47
N SER A 189 -7.98 -1.31 40.14
CA SER A 189 -7.78 0.00 40.78
C SER A 189 -6.59 0.73 40.15
#